data_AF-A0A1Y1WWW3-F1
#
_entry.id   AF-A0A1Y1WWW3-F1
#
_cell.length_a   1.000
_cell.length_b   1.000
_cell.length_c   1.000
_cell.angle_alpha   90.00
_cell.angle_beta   90.00
_cell.angle_gamma   90.00
#
_symmetry.space_group_name_H-M   'P 1'
#
loop_
_entity.id
_entity.type
_entity.pdbx_description
1 polymer ?
#
loop_
_entity_poly.entity_id
_entity_poly.type
_entity_poly.pdbx_seq_one_letter_code
_entity_poly.pdbx_strand_id
1 'polypeptide(L)'
;MNDLQSVVKSDYINNEELNLLFNKFYKTQFNISKLKHKNATVKGGIIIDNQENNSSIPNELKYNSIYLKEELQYQKDLFSELRINFREFQTKSYFLNQIFSNPPTYSNLQQVAEIESIAKDDKIKLNQAKQDIENAKNQLLEIIENVNQAFETISKHFQEVEQLQNKIRKSEEEIKNYESSTSKLKGVQNIVDEQETKIIELESYLQEQEESIISLNEKIIQLGKEISNLRIQRTNVETAVTETIRKTSNINPIFKNMCEWYNITGKLISNIDSIVSLNYVEPDELEIVKRITLKDHSVYDIIINLVYKNNTVNVKLKNQNIYIDDIIEEGKKRTDSIEELMCFYVKEITWRVANINERIIEFQKLKLRYDIKYTDIKGCQGNLEIILNDISQTILVFQIDPEYPRTPGCFELVHAYSSDKNNKNLVKLENYLNEGTVLTITDAITIYTT
;
A
#
# COMPACT_ATOMS: atom_id res chain seq x y z
N MET A 1 -46.21 -8.24 33.87
CA MET A 1 -47.25 -8.72 34.80
C MET A 1 -47.23 -7.83 36.03
N ASN A 2 -47.93 -6.71 35.93
CA ASN A 2 -48.28 -5.85 37.06
C ASN A 2 -49.75 -6.16 37.32
N ASP A 3 -50.08 -6.66 38.50
CA ASP A 3 -51.38 -6.49 39.15
C ASP A 3 -51.35 -7.26 40.47
N LEU A 4 -51.44 -6.52 41.57
CA LEU A 4 -52.09 -6.89 42.84
C LEU A 4 -51.76 -5.80 43.88
N GLN A 5 -52.55 -4.74 43.87
CA GLN A 5 -52.71 -3.83 45.00
C GLN A 5 -54.20 -3.73 45.37
N SER A 6 -54.43 -3.56 46.69
CA SER A 6 -55.70 -3.34 47.39
C SER A 6 -56.54 -4.61 47.62
N VAL A 7 -57.08 -4.89 48.81
CA VAL A 7 -57.96 -4.02 49.62
C VAL A 7 -57.83 -4.35 51.12
N VAL A 8 -57.51 -3.35 51.94
CA VAL A 8 -57.87 -3.33 53.38
C VAL A 8 -58.67 -2.05 53.59
N LYS A 9 -59.98 -2.18 53.81
CA LYS A 9 -60.86 -1.06 54.21
C LYS A 9 -60.93 -1.06 55.73
N SER A 10 -60.37 -0.03 56.34
CA SER A 10 -60.59 0.35 57.74
C SER A 10 -61.77 1.32 57.81
N ASP A 11 -62.81 0.97 58.56
CA ASP A 11 -63.97 1.83 58.81
C ASP A 11 -63.55 3.04 59.68
N TYR A 12 -63.35 4.19 59.04
CA TYR A 12 -63.17 5.47 59.74
C TYR A 12 -64.53 5.99 60.20
N ILE A 13 -64.66 6.25 61.51
CA ILE A 13 -65.79 6.95 62.11
C ILE A 13 -65.95 8.30 61.41
N ASN A 14 -67.13 8.54 60.85
CA ASN A 14 -67.41 9.71 60.03
C ASN A 14 -67.37 11.00 60.88
N ASN A 15 -66.36 11.84 60.64
CA ASN A 15 -66.14 13.11 61.36
C ASN A 15 -67.35 14.07 61.30
N GLU A 16 -68.30 13.86 60.38
CA GLU A 16 -69.52 14.64 60.29
C GLU A 16 -70.49 14.40 61.46
N GLU A 17 -70.63 13.18 61.96
CA GLU A 17 -71.53 12.88 63.10
C GLU A 17 -71.01 13.52 64.39
N LEU A 18 -69.69 13.51 64.57
CA LEU A 18 -69.02 14.11 65.72
C LEU A 18 -69.15 15.64 65.71
N ASN A 19 -69.06 16.26 64.53
CA ASN A 19 -69.30 17.69 64.34
C ASN A 19 -70.77 18.10 64.53
N LEU A 20 -71.72 17.23 64.21
CA LEU A 20 -73.15 17.45 64.45
C LEU A 20 -73.49 17.45 65.95
N LEU A 21 -72.89 16.53 66.71
CA LEU A 21 -73.03 16.47 68.16
C LEU A 21 -72.44 17.71 68.85
N PHE A 22 -71.25 18.14 68.45
CA PHE A 22 -70.63 19.36 68.98
C PHE A 22 -71.46 20.61 68.69
N ASN A 23 -71.97 20.76 67.47
CA ASN A 23 -72.79 21.91 67.10
C ASN A 23 -74.15 21.95 67.82
N LYS A 24 -74.73 20.79 68.14
CA LYS A 24 -75.97 20.71 68.94
C LYS A 24 -75.72 21.10 70.40
N PHE A 25 -74.53 20.81 70.92
CA PHE A 25 -74.13 21.14 72.29
C PHE A 25 -73.87 22.64 72.50
N TYR A 26 -73.24 23.30 71.52
CA TYR A 26 -72.94 24.74 71.61
C TYR A 26 -74.13 25.67 71.29
N LYS A 27 -75.16 25.18 70.61
CA LYS A 27 -76.33 26.00 70.21
C LYS A 27 -77.50 26.02 71.20
N THR A 28 -77.47 25.22 72.26
CA THR A 28 -78.52 25.27 73.30
C THR A 28 -78.39 26.52 74.17
N GLN A 29 -79.10 27.59 73.78
CA GLN A 29 -79.25 28.78 74.61
C GLN A 29 -80.00 28.44 75.91
N PHE A 30 -79.40 28.80 77.04
CA PHE A 30 -79.95 28.57 78.37
C PHE A 30 -81.17 29.49 78.56
N ASN A 31 -82.38 28.95 78.36
CA ASN A 31 -83.59 29.74 78.38
C ASN A 31 -84.10 29.93 79.82
N ILE A 32 -83.59 30.97 80.51
CA ILE A 32 -83.93 31.33 81.89
C ILE A 32 -85.44 31.62 82.06
N SER A 33 -86.17 31.91 80.97
CA SER A 33 -87.62 32.11 81.01
C SER A 33 -88.43 30.85 81.35
N LYS A 34 -87.84 29.65 81.24
CA LYS A 34 -88.48 28.39 81.68
C LYS A 34 -88.37 28.11 83.19
N LEU A 35 -87.63 28.94 83.94
CA LEU A 35 -87.48 28.84 85.40
C LEU A 35 -88.47 29.71 86.18
N LYS A 36 -89.42 30.39 85.51
CA LYS A 36 -90.50 31.13 86.21
C LYS A 36 -91.80 30.32 86.21
N HIS A 37 -92.20 29.96 87.44
CA HIS A 37 -93.52 29.53 87.87
C HIS A 37 -94.06 28.19 87.35
N LYS A 38 -93.75 27.13 88.10
CA LYS A 38 -94.81 26.24 88.60
C LYS A 38 -94.71 26.16 90.11
N ASN A 39 -95.75 26.66 90.77
CA ASN A 39 -95.98 26.52 92.21
C ASN A 39 -96.04 25.03 92.55
N ALA A 40 -94.90 24.45 92.92
CA ALA A 40 -94.84 23.13 93.55
C ALA A 40 -94.71 23.34 95.06
N THR A 41 -95.85 23.45 95.73
CA THR A 41 -95.98 23.18 97.16
C THR A 41 -95.55 21.73 97.43
N VAL A 42 -94.33 21.54 97.94
CA VAL A 42 -93.93 20.29 98.58
C VAL A 42 -93.87 20.55 100.09
N LYS A 43 -94.91 20.10 100.78
CA LYS A 43 -94.94 19.85 102.22
C LYS A 43 -94.24 18.51 102.48
N GLY A 44 -93.42 18.47 103.53
CA GLY A 44 -92.69 17.29 104.02
C GLY A 44 -91.19 17.52 103.81
N GLY A 45 -90.35 17.78 104.80
CA GLY A 45 -90.34 17.25 106.17
C GLY A 45 -89.03 16.48 106.31
N ILE A 46 -87.99 17.18 106.81
CA ILE A 46 -86.89 16.78 107.73
C ILE A 46 -86.45 15.30 107.60
N ILE A 47 -85.18 14.97 107.31
CA ILE A 47 -84.06 14.96 108.27
C ILE A 47 -82.73 15.13 107.50
N ILE A 48 -81.99 16.20 107.81
CA ILE A 48 -80.53 16.19 107.75
C ILE A 48 -80.11 16.48 109.18
N ASP A 49 -79.65 15.43 109.85
CA ASP A 49 -79.00 15.54 111.14
C ASP A 49 -77.73 16.39 110.99
N ASN A 50 -77.67 17.44 111.81
CA ASN A 50 -76.48 17.98 112.46
C ASN A 50 -75.14 17.75 111.74
N GLN A 51 -74.72 18.73 110.95
CA GLN A 51 -73.38 19.27 111.18
C GLN A 51 -73.46 20.77 111.40
N GLU A 52 -72.99 21.12 112.60
CA GLU A 52 -73.01 22.41 113.22
C GLU A 52 -72.05 23.40 112.53
N ASN A 53 -72.35 24.68 112.74
CA ASN A 53 -71.37 25.75 112.86
C ASN A 53 -70.57 26.13 111.60
N ASN A 54 -71.14 27.05 110.83
CA ASN A 54 -70.61 28.42 110.81
C ASN A 54 -71.65 29.39 110.23
N SER A 55 -72.48 29.91 111.14
CA SER A 55 -72.90 31.31 111.11
C SER A 55 -71.69 32.18 110.77
N SER A 56 -71.80 33.21 109.93
CA SER A 56 -72.53 34.41 110.30
C SER A 56 -72.65 35.29 109.06
N ILE A 57 -73.86 35.70 108.72
CA ILE A 57 -74.07 36.97 108.03
C ILE A 57 -73.78 38.02 109.10
N PRO A 58 -72.73 38.87 108.99
CA PRO A 58 -72.52 39.92 109.96
C PRO A 58 -73.64 40.96 109.83
N ASN A 59 -74.42 41.12 110.90
CA ASN A 59 -75.49 42.11 111.03
C ASN A 59 -75.00 43.58 111.07
N GLU A 60 -73.75 43.84 110.68
CA GLU A 60 -73.12 45.18 110.74
C GLU A 60 -73.09 45.90 109.39
N LEU A 61 -73.61 45.32 108.31
CA LEU A 61 -73.53 45.91 106.97
C LEU A 61 -74.81 46.63 106.52
N LYS A 62 -75.54 47.24 107.46
CA LYS A 62 -76.66 48.15 107.13
C LYS A 62 -76.22 49.59 106.81
N TYR A 63 -74.95 49.94 107.02
CA TYR A 63 -74.45 51.29 106.76
C TYR A 63 -73.00 51.26 106.27
N ASN A 64 -72.74 50.79 105.04
CA ASN A 64 -71.59 51.20 104.22
C ASN A 64 -71.68 50.59 102.82
N SER A 65 -71.77 51.45 101.79
CA SER A 65 -71.90 51.06 100.36
C SER A 65 -70.68 50.35 99.77
N ILE A 66 -69.63 50.15 100.57
CA ILE A 66 -68.36 49.56 100.14
C ILE A 66 -68.41 48.01 100.14
N TYR A 67 -69.16 47.40 101.07
CA TYR A 67 -69.24 45.92 101.20
C TYR A 67 -70.28 45.25 100.30
N LEU A 68 -71.17 46.01 99.67
CA LEU A 68 -72.18 45.47 98.75
C LEU A 68 -71.53 44.76 97.55
N LYS A 69 -70.37 45.25 97.10
CA LYS A 69 -69.66 44.67 95.97
C LYS A 69 -69.07 43.29 96.31
N GLU A 70 -68.56 43.14 97.53
CA GLU A 70 -67.99 41.88 98.03
C GLU A 70 -69.09 40.85 98.29
N GLU A 71 -70.22 41.27 98.88
CA GLU A 71 -71.39 40.41 99.06
C GLU A 71 -71.99 39.96 97.73
N LEU A 72 -72.10 40.87 96.75
CA LEU A 72 -72.59 40.53 95.42
C LEU A 72 -71.61 39.61 94.66
N GLN A 73 -70.31 39.71 94.94
CA GLN A 73 -69.30 38.80 94.40
C GLN A 73 -69.39 37.43 95.07
N TYR A 74 -69.54 37.37 96.40
CA TYR A 74 -69.75 36.14 97.14
C TYR A 74 -71.00 35.40 96.66
N GLN A 75 -72.13 36.10 96.49
CA GLN A 75 -73.34 35.49 95.96
C GLN A 75 -73.16 35.01 94.52
N LYS A 76 -72.42 35.74 93.67
CA LYS A 76 -72.08 35.26 92.32
C LYS A 76 -71.26 33.99 92.35
N ASP A 77 -70.27 33.91 93.23
CA ASP A 77 -69.39 32.75 93.35
C ASP A 77 -70.18 31.54 93.88
N LEU A 78 -71.03 31.74 94.90
CA LEU A 78 -71.93 30.72 95.44
C LEU A 78 -72.93 30.22 94.37
N PHE A 79 -73.54 31.11 93.59
CA PHE A 79 -74.42 30.72 92.49
C PHE A 79 -73.68 30.01 91.36
N SER A 80 -72.43 30.38 91.09
CA SER A 80 -71.57 29.70 90.12
C SER A 80 -71.29 28.27 90.56
N GLU A 81 -70.94 28.08 91.83
CA GLU A 81 -70.68 26.76 92.41
C GLU A 81 -71.95 25.88 92.44
N LEU A 82 -73.08 26.43 92.89
CA LEU A 82 -74.37 25.74 92.83
C LEU A 82 -74.76 25.34 91.40
N ARG A 83 -74.49 26.21 90.42
CA ARG A 83 -74.75 25.92 89.00
C ARG A 83 -73.87 24.80 88.49
N ILE A 84 -72.59 24.76 88.87
CA ILE A 84 -71.67 23.67 88.53
C ILE A 84 -72.17 22.36 89.14
N ASN A 85 -72.45 22.35 90.43
CA ASN A 85 -72.94 21.17 91.15
C ASN A 85 -74.26 20.64 90.58
N PHE A 86 -75.19 21.53 90.24
CA PHE A 86 -76.45 21.13 89.61
C PHE A 86 -76.23 20.52 88.22
N ARG A 87 -75.31 21.07 87.42
CA ARG A 87 -74.99 20.54 86.10
C ARG A 87 -74.31 19.18 86.20
N GLU A 88 -73.42 19.01 87.16
CA GLU A 88 -72.78 17.73 87.45
C GLU A 88 -73.81 16.70 87.89
N PHE A 89 -74.71 17.06 88.80
CA PHE A 89 -75.80 16.19 89.25
C PHE A 89 -76.72 15.78 88.08
N GLN A 90 -77.13 16.72 87.22
CA GLN A 90 -77.90 16.40 86.02
C GLN A 90 -77.15 15.46 85.09
N THR A 91 -75.85 15.67 84.89
CA THR A 91 -75.04 14.84 83.99
C THR A 91 -74.89 13.43 84.55
N LYS A 92 -74.55 13.30 85.84
CA LYS A 92 -74.46 12.01 86.55
C LYS A 92 -75.80 11.28 86.52
N SER A 93 -76.90 11.97 86.80
CA SER A 93 -78.24 11.39 86.75
C SER A 93 -78.62 10.95 85.33
N TYR A 94 -78.29 11.74 84.30
CA TYR A 94 -78.50 11.37 82.91
C TYR A 94 -77.71 10.12 82.52
N PHE A 95 -76.42 10.04 82.86
CA PHE A 95 -75.59 8.87 82.60
C PHE A 95 -76.11 7.63 83.33
N LEU A 96 -76.45 7.74 84.61
CA LEU A 96 -77.03 6.64 85.37
C LEU A 96 -78.34 6.19 84.75
N ASN A 97 -79.23 7.11 84.40
CA ASN A 97 -80.49 6.78 83.74
C ASN A 97 -80.27 6.11 82.39
N GLN A 98 -79.26 6.50 81.62
CA GLN A 98 -78.92 5.86 80.36
C GLN A 98 -78.41 4.42 80.56
N ILE A 99 -77.55 4.21 81.56
CA ILE A 99 -77.06 2.88 81.96
C ILE A 99 -78.22 1.99 82.45
N PHE A 100 -79.13 2.54 83.26
CA PHE A 100 -80.28 1.79 83.77
C PHE A 100 -81.36 1.55 82.71
N SER A 101 -81.53 2.46 81.75
CA SER A 101 -82.52 2.31 80.67
C SER A 101 -82.09 1.24 79.66
N ASN A 102 -80.79 1.13 79.40
CA ASN A 102 -80.21 0.10 78.53
C ASN A 102 -79.07 -0.59 79.28
N PRO A 103 -79.37 -1.51 80.21
CA PRO A 103 -78.33 -2.26 80.90
C PRO A 103 -77.51 -3.02 79.86
N PRO A 104 -76.17 -3.02 79.94
CA PRO A 104 -75.34 -3.85 79.09
C PRO A 104 -75.84 -5.28 79.16
N THR A 105 -76.17 -5.87 78.01
CA THR A 105 -76.64 -7.25 77.99
C THR A 105 -75.46 -8.12 78.37
N TYR A 106 -75.51 -8.74 79.55
CA TYR A 106 -74.49 -9.69 79.97
C TYR A 106 -74.55 -10.89 79.02
N SER A 107 -73.47 -11.12 78.27
CA SER A 107 -73.37 -12.25 77.36
C SER A 107 -73.66 -13.54 78.12
N ASN A 108 -74.54 -14.38 77.58
CA ASN A 108 -74.83 -15.69 78.16
C ASN A 108 -73.53 -16.53 78.14
N LEU A 109 -73.25 -17.31 79.20
CA LEU A 109 -72.12 -18.22 79.27
C LEU A 109 -72.01 -19.11 78.01
N GLN A 110 -73.14 -19.46 77.42
CA GLN A 110 -73.20 -20.23 76.16
C GLN A 110 -72.65 -19.45 74.94
N GLN A 111 -72.93 -18.15 74.83
CA GLN A 111 -72.39 -17.31 73.76
C GLN A 111 -70.88 -17.10 73.93
N VAL A 112 -70.40 -16.97 75.17
CA VAL A 112 -68.97 -16.88 75.46
C VAL A 112 -68.26 -18.16 75.02
N ALA A 113 -68.81 -19.33 75.35
CA ALA A 113 -68.25 -20.63 74.94
C ALA A 113 -68.24 -20.81 73.41
N GLU A 114 -69.30 -20.37 72.70
CA GLU A 114 -69.35 -20.40 71.23
C GLU A 114 -68.28 -19.49 70.61
N ILE A 115 -68.13 -18.26 71.11
CA ILE A 115 -67.09 -17.33 70.64
C ILE A 115 -65.69 -17.88 70.91
N GLU A 116 -65.45 -18.47 72.08
CA GLU A 116 -64.16 -19.12 72.40
C GLU A 116 -63.86 -20.30 71.48
N SER A 117 -64.87 -21.10 71.13
CA SER A 117 -64.72 -22.20 70.16
C SER A 117 -64.36 -21.67 68.77
N ILE A 118 -65.08 -20.65 68.28
CA ILE A 118 -64.79 -20.01 66.98
C ILE A 118 -63.38 -19.40 66.98
N ALA A 119 -63.01 -18.68 68.04
CA ALA A 119 -61.68 -18.09 68.17
C ALA A 119 -60.56 -19.15 68.18
N LYS A 120 -60.82 -20.31 68.79
CA LYS A 120 -59.90 -21.45 68.77
C LYS A 120 -59.74 -22.03 67.36
N ASP A 121 -60.84 -22.22 66.63
CA ASP A 121 -60.81 -22.74 65.26
C ASP A 121 -60.13 -21.75 64.30
N ASP A 122 -60.42 -20.46 64.43
CA ASP A 122 -59.78 -19.41 63.63
C ASP A 122 -58.28 -19.29 63.94
N LYS A 123 -57.87 -19.51 65.20
CA LYS A 123 -56.46 -19.60 65.57
C LYS A 123 -55.76 -20.78 64.90
N ILE A 124 -56.42 -21.93 64.78
CA ILE A 124 -55.88 -23.10 64.07
C ILE A 124 -55.75 -22.79 62.57
N LYS A 125 -56.79 -22.23 61.94
CA LYS A 125 -56.73 -21.81 60.52
C LYS A 125 -55.63 -20.77 60.26
N LEU A 126 -55.48 -19.81 61.16
CA LEU A 126 -54.43 -18.78 61.04
C LEU A 126 -53.03 -19.39 61.13
N ASN A 127 -52.82 -20.36 62.03
CA ASN A 127 -51.53 -21.05 62.12
C ASN A 127 -51.24 -21.89 60.88
N GLN A 128 -52.26 -22.57 60.33
CA GLN A 128 -52.14 -23.31 59.07
C GLN A 128 -51.75 -22.37 57.92
N ALA A 129 -52.46 -21.25 57.76
CA ALA A 129 -52.16 -20.27 56.72
C ALA A 129 -50.77 -19.65 56.87
N LYS A 130 -50.30 -19.39 58.11
CA LYS A 130 -48.92 -18.94 58.36
C LYS A 130 -47.90 -19.96 57.92
N GLN A 131 -48.15 -21.25 58.19
CA GLN A 131 -47.27 -22.33 57.78
C GLN A 131 -47.25 -22.49 56.25
N ASP A 132 -48.41 -22.38 55.60
CA ASP A 132 -48.51 -22.42 54.14
C ASP A 132 -47.78 -21.25 53.48
N ILE A 133 -47.87 -20.04 54.04
CA ILE A 133 -47.12 -18.86 53.58
C ILE A 133 -45.61 -19.08 53.74
N GLU A 134 -45.14 -19.61 54.87
CA GLU A 134 -43.71 -19.84 55.07
C GLU A 134 -43.18 -20.93 54.13
N ASN A 135 -43.97 -21.98 53.87
CA ASN A 135 -43.65 -23.00 52.88
C ASN A 135 -43.56 -22.41 51.46
N ALA A 136 -44.53 -21.59 51.06
CA ALA A 136 -44.52 -20.93 49.75
C ALA A 136 -43.33 -19.96 49.61
N LYS A 137 -42.97 -19.24 50.67
CA LYS A 137 -41.79 -18.38 50.71
C LYS A 137 -40.50 -19.19 50.54
N ASN A 138 -40.37 -20.33 51.22
CA ASN A 138 -39.20 -21.20 51.08
C ASN A 138 -39.08 -21.78 49.66
N GLN A 139 -40.20 -22.20 49.05
CA GLN A 139 -40.23 -22.61 47.64
C GLN A 139 -39.83 -21.48 46.70
N LEU A 140 -40.29 -20.25 46.96
CA LEU A 140 -39.92 -19.08 46.17
C LEU A 140 -38.41 -18.80 46.26
N LEU A 141 -37.83 -18.88 47.45
CA LEU A 141 -36.38 -18.71 47.66
C LEU A 141 -35.58 -19.77 46.91
N GLU A 142 -36.01 -21.03 46.95
CA GLU A 142 -35.37 -22.12 46.20
C GLU A 142 -35.45 -21.88 44.68
N ILE A 143 -36.60 -21.41 44.17
CA ILE A 143 -36.74 -21.05 42.75
C ILE A 143 -35.80 -19.89 42.39
N ILE A 144 -35.68 -18.87 43.22
CA ILE A 144 -34.77 -17.73 42.99
C ILE A 144 -33.32 -18.21 42.95
N GLU A 145 -32.92 -19.08 43.88
CA GLU A 145 -31.58 -19.68 43.93
C GLU A 145 -31.29 -20.44 42.62
N ASN A 146 -32.21 -21.30 42.19
CA ASN A 146 -32.10 -22.10 40.97
C ASN A 146 -32.03 -21.20 39.72
N VAL A 147 -32.82 -20.14 39.66
CA VAL A 147 -32.80 -19.17 38.56
C VAL A 147 -31.47 -18.42 38.51
N ASN A 148 -30.92 -18.01 39.66
CA ASN A 148 -29.62 -17.35 39.73
C ASN A 148 -28.49 -18.29 39.25
N GLN A 149 -28.49 -19.56 39.69
CA GLN A 149 -27.51 -20.56 39.24
C GLN A 149 -27.62 -20.82 37.73
N ALA A 150 -28.84 -20.91 37.20
CA ALA A 150 -29.08 -21.05 35.76
C ALA A 150 -28.57 -19.82 34.99
N PHE A 151 -28.80 -18.61 35.51
CA PHE A 151 -28.33 -17.37 34.91
C PHE A 151 -26.80 -17.27 34.89
N GLU A 152 -26.12 -17.65 35.97
CA GLU A 152 -24.65 -17.73 36.03
C GLU A 152 -24.10 -18.72 35.00
N THR A 153 -24.72 -19.89 34.89
CA THR A 153 -24.34 -20.93 33.91
C THR A 153 -24.50 -20.42 32.47
N ILE A 154 -25.64 -19.79 32.16
CA ILE A 154 -25.90 -19.19 30.85
C ILE A 154 -24.89 -18.08 30.54
N SER A 155 -24.58 -17.22 31.52
CA SER A 155 -23.61 -16.13 31.36
C SER A 155 -22.22 -16.67 31.05
N LYS A 156 -21.80 -17.75 31.71
CA LYS A 156 -20.54 -18.44 31.42
C LYS A 156 -20.53 -19.03 30.01
N HIS A 157 -21.59 -19.73 29.60
CA HIS A 157 -21.69 -20.24 28.23
C HIS A 157 -21.67 -19.12 27.18
N PHE A 158 -22.24 -17.96 27.47
CA PHE A 158 -22.17 -16.80 26.57
C PHE A 158 -20.73 -16.33 26.35
N GLN A 159 -19.93 -16.25 27.42
CA GLN A 159 -18.51 -15.91 27.34
C GLN A 159 -17.72 -16.96 26.54
N GLU A 160 -18.02 -18.25 26.72
CA GLU A 160 -17.40 -19.33 25.96
C GLU A 160 -17.74 -19.26 24.47
N VAL A 161 -19.02 -18.97 24.13
CA VAL A 161 -19.46 -18.76 22.75
C VAL A 161 -18.75 -17.57 22.11
N GLU A 162 -18.60 -16.46 22.82
CA GLU A 162 -17.87 -15.28 22.33
C GLU A 162 -16.39 -15.59 22.06
N GLN A 163 -15.75 -16.36 22.96
CA GLN A 163 -14.38 -16.82 22.75
C GLN A 163 -14.27 -17.76 21.55
N LEU A 164 -15.23 -18.66 21.36
CA LEU A 164 -15.28 -19.56 20.20
C LEU A 164 -15.51 -18.80 18.89
N GLN A 165 -16.42 -17.82 18.87
CA GLN A 165 -16.63 -16.95 17.71
C GLN A 165 -15.36 -16.18 17.33
N ASN A 166 -14.63 -15.66 18.32
CA ASN A 166 -13.34 -15.01 18.08
C ASN A 166 -12.29 -15.97 17.51
N LYS A 167 -12.28 -17.23 17.95
CA LYS A 167 -11.41 -18.27 17.37
C LYS A 167 -11.79 -18.60 15.93
N ILE A 168 -13.08 -18.78 15.65
CA ILE A 168 -13.60 -19.04 14.29
C ILE A 168 -13.17 -17.91 13.35
N ARG A 169 -13.39 -16.65 13.75
CA ARG A 169 -13.01 -15.48 12.93
C ARG A 169 -11.51 -15.46 12.60
N LYS A 170 -10.66 -15.77 13.58
CA LYS A 170 -9.20 -15.87 13.37
C LYS A 170 -8.85 -17.00 12.39
N SER A 171 -9.46 -18.17 12.54
CA SER A 171 -9.24 -19.29 11.63
C SER A 171 -9.74 -18.98 10.20
N GLU A 172 -10.85 -18.25 10.04
CA GLU A 172 -11.32 -17.79 8.73
C GLU A 172 -10.34 -16.79 8.09
N GLU A 173 -9.77 -15.87 8.87
CA GLU A 173 -8.71 -14.97 8.41
C GLU A 173 -7.45 -15.74 7.97
N GLU A 174 -7.05 -16.76 8.71
CA GLU A 174 -5.95 -17.66 8.35
C GLU A 174 -6.24 -18.42 7.05
N ILE A 175 -7.43 -19.02 6.91
CA ILE A 175 -7.85 -19.71 5.69
C ILE A 175 -7.78 -18.77 4.49
N LYS A 176 -8.31 -17.55 4.61
CA LYS A 176 -8.25 -16.54 3.54
C LYS A 176 -6.82 -16.18 3.17
N ASN A 177 -5.92 -16.09 4.16
CA ASN A 177 -4.49 -15.88 3.92
C ASN A 177 -3.85 -17.06 3.18
N TYR A 178 -4.20 -18.31 3.52
CA TYR A 178 -3.73 -19.50 2.81
C TYR A 178 -4.29 -19.60 1.39
N GLU A 179 -5.56 -19.25 1.17
CA GLU A 179 -6.17 -19.18 -0.17
C GLU A 179 -5.48 -18.13 -1.05
N SER A 180 -5.15 -16.97 -0.47
CA SER A 180 -4.37 -15.96 -1.19
C SER A 180 -2.96 -16.46 -1.54
N SER A 181 -2.34 -17.25 -0.67
CA SER A 181 -1.01 -17.81 -0.90
C SER A 181 -1.03 -18.95 -1.93
N THR A 182 -2.07 -19.78 -1.93
CA THR A 182 -2.26 -20.83 -2.94
C THR A 182 -2.58 -20.26 -4.32
N SER A 183 -3.25 -19.11 -4.40
CA SER A 183 -3.44 -18.38 -5.66
C SER A 183 -2.09 -17.93 -6.26
N LYS A 184 -1.14 -17.51 -5.42
CA LYS A 184 0.23 -17.19 -5.84
C LYS A 184 0.98 -18.43 -6.34
N LEU A 185 0.77 -19.58 -5.69
CA LEU A 185 1.33 -20.86 -6.13
C LEU A 185 0.83 -21.28 -7.53
N LYS A 186 -0.45 -21.05 -7.85
CA LYS A 186 -0.95 -21.28 -9.23
C LYS A 186 -0.23 -20.38 -10.25
N GLY A 187 0.05 -19.13 -9.89
CA GLY A 187 0.87 -18.24 -10.72
C GLY A 187 2.28 -18.79 -10.96
N VAL A 188 2.91 -19.36 -9.93
CA VAL A 188 4.22 -20.02 -10.06
C VAL A 188 4.14 -21.26 -10.93
N GLN A 189 3.10 -22.09 -10.79
CA GLN A 189 2.92 -23.27 -11.63
C GLN A 189 2.81 -22.89 -13.12
N ASN A 190 2.05 -21.85 -13.46
CA ASN A 190 1.95 -21.38 -14.84
C ASN A 190 3.31 -20.92 -15.39
N ILE A 191 4.16 -20.30 -14.56
CA ILE A 191 5.52 -19.90 -14.96
C ILE A 191 6.39 -21.14 -15.21
N VAL A 192 6.26 -22.17 -14.38
CA VAL A 192 6.98 -23.44 -14.58
C VAL A 192 6.55 -24.11 -15.89
N ASP A 193 5.25 -24.19 -16.15
CA ASP A 193 4.72 -24.77 -17.39
C ASP A 193 5.21 -23.97 -18.62
N GLU A 194 5.23 -22.63 -18.55
CA GLU A 194 5.78 -21.78 -19.62
C GLU A 194 7.29 -22.00 -19.82
N GLN A 195 8.05 -22.17 -18.75
CA GLN A 195 9.47 -22.48 -18.83
C GLN A 195 9.73 -23.86 -19.43
N GLU A 196 8.92 -24.85 -19.07
CA GLU A 196 9.02 -26.21 -19.61
C GLU A 196 8.75 -26.23 -21.12
N THR A 197 7.74 -25.48 -21.59
CA THR A 197 7.52 -25.33 -23.04
C THR A 197 8.70 -24.67 -23.76
N LYS A 198 9.32 -23.63 -23.17
CA LYS A 198 10.52 -23.00 -23.75
C LYS A 198 11.73 -23.93 -23.77
N ILE A 199 11.89 -24.80 -22.77
CA ILE A 199 12.96 -25.80 -22.76
C ILE A 199 12.77 -26.76 -23.93
N ILE A 200 11.55 -27.27 -24.15
CA ILE A 200 11.25 -28.17 -25.26
C ILE A 200 11.52 -27.49 -26.61
N GLU A 201 11.14 -26.22 -26.78
CA GLU A 201 11.43 -25.45 -28.00
C GLU A 201 12.94 -25.28 -28.23
N LEU A 202 13.69 -24.96 -27.17
CA LEU A 202 15.15 -24.80 -27.23
C LEU A 202 15.85 -26.13 -27.54
N GLU A 203 15.39 -27.23 -26.96
CA GLU A 203 15.90 -28.57 -27.25
C GLU A 203 15.67 -28.95 -28.71
N SER A 204 14.48 -28.68 -29.25
CA SER A 204 14.19 -28.90 -30.68
C SER A 204 15.09 -28.05 -31.58
N TYR A 205 15.33 -26.78 -31.22
CA TYR A 205 16.21 -25.90 -31.96
C TYR A 205 17.67 -26.38 -31.92
N LEU A 206 18.12 -26.88 -30.76
CA LEU A 206 19.47 -27.41 -30.57
C LEU A 206 19.67 -28.65 -31.47
N GLN A 207 18.68 -29.54 -31.52
CA GLN A 207 18.72 -30.71 -32.40
C GLN A 207 18.81 -30.32 -33.88
N GLU A 208 18.03 -29.31 -34.33
CA GLU A 208 18.12 -28.80 -35.71
C GLU A 208 19.51 -28.23 -36.03
N GLN A 209 20.13 -27.52 -35.08
CA GLN A 209 21.50 -27.02 -35.22
C GLN A 209 22.52 -28.14 -35.30
N GLU A 210 22.37 -29.20 -34.50
CA GLU A 210 23.25 -30.38 -34.55
C GLU A 210 23.17 -31.08 -35.92
N GLU A 211 21.97 -31.27 -36.47
CA GLU A 211 21.77 -31.82 -37.81
C GLU A 211 22.42 -30.92 -38.90
N SER A 212 22.27 -29.61 -38.76
CA SER A 212 22.90 -28.63 -39.65
C SER A 212 24.44 -28.69 -39.60
N ILE A 213 25.01 -28.83 -38.40
CA ILE A 213 26.47 -28.99 -38.21
C ILE A 213 26.97 -30.28 -38.88
N ILE A 214 26.24 -31.39 -38.74
CA ILE A 214 26.60 -32.66 -39.38
C ILE A 214 26.62 -32.49 -40.91
N SER A 215 25.56 -31.91 -41.48
CA SER A 215 25.47 -31.60 -42.92
C SER A 215 26.62 -30.72 -43.42
N LEU A 216 26.95 -29.66 -42.67
CA LEU A 216 28.06 -28.76 -43.01
C LEU A 216 29.41 -29.48 -42.94
N ASN A 217 29.63 -30.35 -41.95
CA ASN A 217 30.84 -31.16 -41.84
C ASN A 217 30.99 -32.12 -43.02
N GLU A 218 29.92 -32.77 -43.45
CA GLU A 218 29.93 -33.60 -44.66
C GLU A 218 30.32 -32.79 -45.91
N LYS A 219 29.77 -31.58 -46.04
CA LYS A 219 30.10 -30.66 -47.13
C LYS A 219 31.56 -30.20 -47.08
N ILE A 220 32.11 -29.93 -45.89
CA ILE A 220 33.53 -29.60 -45.71
C ILE A 220 34.41 -30.76 -46.16
N ILE A 221 34.06 -32.00 -45.79
CA ILE A 221 34.81 -33.20 -46.22
C ILE A 221 34.77 -33.33 -47.75
N GLN A 222 33.62 -33.08 -48.38
CA GLN A 222 33.47 -33.15 -49.83
C GLN A 222 34.33 -32.07 -50.53
N LEU A 223 34.24 -30.82 -50.08
CA LEU A 223 35.05 -29.72 -50.61
C LEU A 223 36.55 -29.95 -50.38
N GLY A 224 36.93 -30.53 -49.24
CA GLY A 224 38.32 -30.90 -48.97
C GLY A 224 38.87 -31.93 -49.97
N LYS A 225 38.05 -32.92 -50.38
CA LYS A 225 38.41 -33.86 -51.44
C LYS A 225 38.55 -33.16 -52.80
N GLU A 226 37.63 -32.25 -53.12
CA GLU A 226 37.69 -31.48 -54.37
C GLU A 226 38.93 -30.59 -54.45
N ILE A 227 39.26 -29.87 -53.36
CA ILE A 227 40.48 -29.07 -53.26
C ILE A 227 41.73 -29.95 -53.43
N SER A 228 41.76 -31.14 -52.81
CA SER A 228 42.88 -32.08 -52.97
C SER A 228 43.05 -32.50 -54.43
N ASN A 229 41.95 -32.83 -55.11
CA ASN A 229 41.96 -33.19 -56.53
C ASN A 229 42.44 -32.02 -57.41
N LEU A 230 41.94 -30.81 -57.16
CA LEU A 230 42.35 -29.60 -57.88
C LEU A 230 43.83 -29.26 -57.63
N ARG A 231 44.36 -29.49 -56.42
CA ARG A 231 45.79 -29.33 -56.14
C ARG A 231 46.64 -30.30 -56.96
N ILE A 232 46.22 -31.57 -57.08
CA ILE A 232 46.91 -32.56 -57.93
C ILE A 232 46.87 -32.13 -59.40
N GLN A 233 45.71 -31.67 -59.89
CA GLN A 233 45.59 -31.15 -61.26
C GLN A 233 46.48 -29.93 -61.49
N ARG A 234 46.49 -28.99 -60.53
CA ARG A 234 47.36 -27.82 -60.57
C ARG A 234 48.83 -28.22 -60.65
N THR A 235 49.29 -29.14 -59.80
CA THR A 235 50.70 -29.60 -59.85
C THR A 235 51.05 -30.26 -61.18
N ASN A 236 50.12 -31.02 -61.78
CA ASN A 236 50.33 -31.65 -63.09
C ASN A 236 50.39 -30.61 -64.23
N VAL A 237 49.59 -29.55 -64.13
CA VAL A 237 49.63 -28.44 -65.09
C VAL A 237 50.91 -27.62 -64.90
N GLU A 238 51.31 -27.32 -63.66
CA GLU A 238 52.56 -26.60 -63.36
C GLU A 238 53.79 -27.36 -63.86
N THR A 239 53.84 -28.69 -63.73
CA THR A 239 54.92 -29.51 -64.31
C THR A 239 54.89 -29.50 -65.84
N ALA A 240 53.71 -29.59 -66.46
CA ALA A 240 53.58 -29.47 -67.92
C ALA A 240 53.97 -28.07 -68.45
N VAL A 241 53.63 -27.01 -67.72
CA VAL A 241 53.97 -25.62 -68.03
C VAL A 241 55.47 -25.38 -67.87
N THR A 242 56.09 -25.84 -66.78
CA THR A 242 57.54 -25.72 -66.59
C THR A 242 58.33 -26.51 -67.64
N GLU A 243 57.87 -27.69 -68.05
CA GLU A 243 58.46 -28.44 -69.16
C GLU A 243 58.32 -27.74 -70.52
N THR A 244 57.20 -27.08 -70.78
CA THR A 244 56.99 -26.31 -72.02
C THR A 244 57.79 -25.02 -72.03
N ILE A 245 57.85 -24.29 -70.90
CA ILE A 245 58.74 -23.14 -70.72
C ILE A 245 60.20 -23.54 -70.94
N ARG A 246 60.65 -24.69 -70.41
CA ARG A 246 62.00 -25.20 -70.64
C ARG A 246 62.29 -25.43 -72.14
N LYS A 247 61.27 -25.81 -72.91
CA LYS A 247 61.38 -26.07 -74.37
C LYS A 247 61.32 -24.78 -75.20
N THR A 248 60.56 -23.76 -74.77
CA THR A 248 60.34 -22.50 -75.52
C THR A 248 61.23 -21.33 -75.09
N SER A 249 61.83 -21.39 -73.89
CA SER A 249 62.76 -20.39 -73.35
C SER A 249 64.01 -20.15 -74.21
N ASN A 250 64.33 -21.03 -75.15
CA ASN A 250 65.48 -20.87 -76.06
C ASN A 250 65.17 -20.09 -77.35
N ILE A 251 63.92 -19.67 -77.58
CA ILE A 251 63.49 -19.18 -78.92
C ILE A 251 63.06 -17.70 -78.92
N ASN A 252 62.61 -17.12 -77.81
CA ASN A 252 62.15 -15.71 -77.82
C ASN A 252 62.31 -15.00 -76.45
N PRO A 253 63.07 -13.89 -76.34
CA PRO A 253 63.24 -13.14 -75.10
C PRO A 253 61.94 -12.52 -74.56
N ILE A 254 60.96 -12.24 -75.42
CA ILE A 254 59.64 -11.72 -75.01
C ILE A 254 58.88 -12.77 -74.18
N PHE A 255 59.02 -14.05 -74.54
CA PHE A 255 58.36 -15.15 -73.84
C PHE A 255 58.94 -15.37 -72.43
N LYS A 256 60.24 -15.09 -72.24
CA LYS A 256 60.90 -15.16 -70.94
C LYS A 256 60.34 -14.13 -69.96
N ASN A 257 60.21 -12.87 -70.39
CA ASN A 257 59.61 -11.82 -69.57
C ASN A 257 58.15 -12.13 -69.20
N MET A 258 57.38 -12.70 -70.13
CA MET A 258 56.00 -13.12 -69.87
C MET A 258 55.91 -14.24 -68.82
N CYS A 259 56.84 -15.20 -68.84
CA CYS A 259 56.90 -16.28 -67.86
C CYS A 259 57.38 -15.81 -66.48
N GLU A 260 58.33 -14.90 -66.42
CA GLU A 260 58.77 -14.26 -65.18
C GLU A 260 57.62 -13.46 -64.54
N TRP A 261 56.88 -12.71 -65.36
CA TRP A 261 55.68 -12.01 -64.92
C TRP A 261 54.61 -12.97 -64.39
N TYR A 262 54.34 -14.06 -65.10
CA TYR A 262 53.36 -15.06 -64.67
C TYR A 262 53.74 -15.70 -63.32
N ASN A 263 55.02 -16.00 -63.10
CA ASN A 263 55.52 -16.53 -61.83
C ASN A 263 55.39 -15.52 -60.68
N ILE A 264 55.72 -14.25 -60.93
CA ILE A 264 55.55 -13.16 -59.96
C ILE A 264 54.08 -13.02 -59.59
N THR A 265 53.18 -13.03 -60.57
CA THR A 265 51.73 -12.95 -60.32
C THR A 265 51.20 -14.19 -59.59
N GLY A 266 51.71 -15.39 -59.89
CA GLY A 266 51.32 -16.62 -59.19
C GLY A 266 51.69 -16.60 -57.70
N LYS A 267 52.87 -16.08 -57.35
CA LYS A 267 53.29 -15.89 -55.95
C LYS A 267 52.47 -14.79 -55.26
N LEU A 268 52.13 -13.73 -55.98
CA LEU A 268 51.29 -12.66 -55.48
C LEU A 268 49.89 -13.18 -55.11
N ILE A 269 49.30 -14.05 -55.96
CA ILE A 269 48.03 -14.72 -55.66
C ILE A 269 48.13 -15.59 -54.42
N SER A 270 49.23 -16.32 -54.22
CA SER A 270 49.38 -17.17 -53.04
C SER A 270 49.58 -16.40 -51.73
N ASN A 271 50.09 -15.17 -51.79
CA ASN A 271 50.41 -14.38 -50.61
C ASN A 271 49.29 -13.41 -50.20
N ILE A 272 48.29 -13.19 -51.07
CA ILE A 272 47.24 -12.21 -50.83
C ILE A 272 45.89 -12.91 -50.76
N ASP A 273 45.33 -12.95 -49.55
CA ASP A 273 43.95 -13.41 -49.34
C ASP A 273 42.94 -12.42 -49.96
N SER A 274 41.81 -12.96 -50.41
CA SER A 274 40.62 -12.23 -50.88
C SER A 274 40.74 -11.52 -52.25
N ILE A 275 41.65 -11.94 -53.13
CA ILE A 275 41.60 -11.52 -54.55
C ILE A 275 40.38 -12.17 -55.22
N VAL A 276 39.54 -11.35 -55.87
CA VAL A 276 38.33 -11.84 -56.56
C VAL A 276 38.60 -12.13 -58.02
N SER A 277 39.33 -11.25 -58.71
CA SER A 277 39.74 -11.51 -60.09
C SER A 277 41.06 -10.84 -60.42
N LEU A 278 41.81 -11.46 -61.33
CA LEU A 278 43.00 -10.90 -61.97
C LEU A 278 42.76 -10.81 -63.45
N ASN A 279 42.83 -9.60 -63.98
CA ASN A 279 42.63 -9.30 -65.39
C ASN A 279 43.95 -8.79 -65.98
N TYR A 280 44.47 -9.48 -66.99
CA TYR A 280 45.59 -8.96 -67.77
C TYR A 280 45.04 -8.03 -68.84
N VAL A 281 45.31 -6.73 -68.72
CA VAL A 281 44.80 -5.70 -69.64
C VAL A 281 45.74 -5.54 -70.83
N GLU A 282 47.04 -5.48 -70.55
CA GLU A 282 48.14 -5.48 -71.53
C GLU A 282 49.24 -6.43 -71.02
N PRO A 283 50.23 -6.84 -71.86
CA PRO A 283 51.32 -7.72 -71.43
C PRO A 283 52.08 -7.22 -70.18
N ASP A 284 52.09 -5.90 -69.99
CA ASP A 284 52.78 -5.20 -68.90
C ASP A 284 51.80 -4.58 -67.87
N GLU A 285 50.49 -4.80 -68.01
CA GLU A 285 49.46 -4.22 -67.14
C GLU A 285 48.58 -5.30 -66.51
N LEU A 286 48.65 -5.37 -65.18
CA LEU A 286 47.87 -6.28 -64.36
C LEU A 286 46.82 -5.50 -63.58
N GLU A 287 45.56 -5.85 -63.78
CA GLU A 287 44.45 -5.34 -62.99
C GLU A 287 44.06 -6.38 -61.94
N ILE A 288 44.21 -6.00 -60.67
CA ILE A 288 43.83 -6.81 -59.52
C ILE A 288 42.52 -6.27 -58.95
N VAL A 289 41.48 -7.09 -58.97
CA VAL A 289 40.21 -6.78 -58.30
C VAL A 289 40.19 -7.51 -56.97
N LYS A 290 40.21 -6.74 -55.88
CA LYS A 290 40.14 -7.26 -54.52
C LYS A 290 38.85 -6.83 -53.86
N ARG A 291 38.15 -7.78 -53.26
CA ARG A 291 36.93 -7.51 -52.51
C ARG A 291 37.22 -7.35 -51.03
N ILE A 292 36.76 -6.24 -50.48
CA ILE A 292 36.78 -6.00 -49.05
C ILE A 292 35.36 -6.10 -48.54
N THR A 293 35.16 -6.94 -47.52
CA THR A 293 33.94 -6.95 -46.72
C THR A 293 34.22 -6.17 -45.44
N LEU A 294 33.47 -5.10 -45.21
CA LEU A 294 33.58 -4.29 -44.00
C LEU A 294 32.76 -4.86 -42.84
N LYS A 295 32.94 -4.27 -41.65
CA LYS A 295 32.24 -4.67 -40.40
C LYS A 295 30.72 -4.49 -40.46
N ASP A 296 30.23 -3.58 -41.29
CA ASP A 296 28.80 -3.37 -41.55
C ASP A 296 28.24 -4.29 -42.65
N HIS A 297 29.03 -5.28 -43.08
CA HIS A 297 28.75 -6.20 -44.19
C HIS A 297 28.65 -5.54 -45.57
N SER A 298 29.03 -4.27 -45.71
CA SER A 298 29.15 -3.65 -47.03
C SER A 298 30.37 -4.21 -47.78
N VAL A 299 30.21 -4.40 -49.09
CA VAL A 299 31.19 -5.05 -49.95
C VAL A 299 31.72 -4.04 -50.96
N TYR A 300 33.03 -3.85 -50.99
CA TYR A 300 33.72 -2.95 -51.92
C TYR A 300 34.71 -3.72 -52.79
N ASP A 301 34.64 -3.51 -54.11
CA ASP A 301 35.61 -4.03 -55.05
C ASP A 301 36.64 -2.93 -55.39
N ILE A 302 37.88 -3.13 -54.94
CA ILE A 302 39.02 -2.28 -55.24
C ILE A 302 39.70 -2.81 -56.49
N ILE A 303 39.85 -1.93 -57.48
CA ILE A 303 40.56 -2.23 -58.71
C ILE A 303 41.93 -1.54 -58.66
N ILE A 304 42.98 -2.35 -58.53
CA ILE A 304 44.38 -1.91 -58.49
C ILE A 304 45.01 -2.25 -59.84
N ASN A 305 45.30 -1.23 -60.66
CA ASN A 305 46.07 -1.40 -61.88
C ASN A 305 47.55 -1.26 -61.57
N LEU A 306 48.30 -2.33 -61.81
CA LEU A 306 49.76 -2.38 -61.72
C LEU A 306 50.32 -2.38 -63.14
N VAL A 307 50.97 -1.27 -63.53
CA VAL A 307 51.68 -1.16 -64.80
C VAL A 307 53.17 -1.32 -64.56
N TYR A 308 53.76 -2.36 -65.13
CA TYR A 308 55.19 -2.63 -65.04
C TYR A 308 55.91 -2.13 -66.29
N LYS A 309 56.49 -0.94 -66.20
CA LYS A 309 57.31 -0.37 -67.29
C LYS A 309 58.64 0.08 -66.72
N ASN A 310 59.74 -0.30 -67.39
CA ASN A 310 61.11 0.09 -67.02
C ASN A 310 61.48 -0.18 -65.55
N ASN A 311 61.15 -1.36 -65.01
CA ASN A 311 61.37 -1.71 -63.61
C ASN A 311 60.62 -0.85 -62.58
N THR A 312 59.62 -0.07 -63.03
CA THR A 312 58.76 0.73 -62.14
C THR A 312 57.34 0.19 -62.16
N VAL A 313 56.74 0.03 -60.98
CA VAL A 313 55.34 -0.34 -60.82
C VAL A 313 54.55 0.94 -60.61
N ASN A 314 53.70 1.30 -61.57
CA ASN A 314 52.73 2.38 -61.40
C ASN A 314 51.41 1.79 -60.90
N VAL A 315 50.87 2.38 -59.84
CA VAL A 315 49.60 1.96 -59.25
C VAL A 315 48.53 2.98 -59.59
N LYS A 316 47.40 2.52 -60.14
CA LYS A 316 46.22 3.37 -60.35
C LYS A 316 44.99 2.71 -59.74
N LEU A 317 44.18 3.51 -59.02
CA LEU A 317 42.89 3.11 -58.49
C LEU A 317 41.77 3.61 -59.42
N LYS A 318 40.92 2.71 -59.93
CA LYS A 318 39.85 3.12 -60.85
C LYS A 318 38.62 3.71 -60.16
N ASN A 319 38.32 3.28 -58.93
CA ASN A 319 36.98 3.47 -58.35
C ASN A 319 36.87 4.55 -57.27
N GLN A 320 37.97 5.17 -56.82
CA GLN A 320 37.91 6.13 -55.71
C GLN A 320 39.01 7.21 -55.82
N ASN A 321 38.67 8.45 -55.44
CA ASN A 321 39.61 9.57 -55.29
C ASN A 321 40.46 9.40 -54.01
N ILE A 322 41.15 8.26 -53.87
CA ILE A 322 42.04 7.99 -52.75
C ILE A 322 43.44 8.38 -53.16
N TYR A 323 44.03 9.29 -52.38
CA TYR A 323 45.43 9.64 -52.49
C TYR A 323 46.28 8.45 -52.00
N ILE A 324 47.13 7.94 -52.88
CA ILE A 324 48.02 6.79 -52.62
C ILE A 324 49.49 7.12 -52.89
N ASP A 325 49.82 8.37 -53.23
CA ASP A 325 51.19 8.73 -53.61
C ASP A 325 52.17 8.54 -52.45
N ASP A 326 51.72 8.74 -51.21
CA ASP A 326 52.45 8.44 -49.98
C ASP A 326 52.80 6.95 -49.87
N ILE A 327 51.83 6.08 -50.13
CA ILE A 327 52.02 4.62 -50.16
C ILE A 327 52.98 4.24 -51.28
N ILE A 328 52.86 4.86 -52.46
CA ILE A 328 53.74 4.60 -53.61
C ILE A 328 55.18 4.97 -53.29
N GLU A 329 55.42 6.16 -52.73
CA GLU A 329 56.74 6.63 -52.31
C GLU A 329 57.35 5.76 -51.20
N GLU A 330 56.55 5.38 -50.21
CA GLU A 330 57.01 4.55 -49.10
C GLU A 330 57.37 3.13 -49.56
N GLY A 331 56.57 2.54 -50.47
CA GLY A 331 56.91 1.24 -51.05
C GLY A 331 58.24 1.28 -51.79
N LYS A 332 58.50 2.34 -52.57
CA LYS A 332 59.78 2.52 -53.29
C LYS A 332 60.99 2.61 -52.35
N LYS A 333 60.80 3.07 -51.11
CA LYS A 333 61.88 3.15 -50.10
C LYS A 333 62.13 1.82 -49.40
N ARG A 334 61.11 0.98 -49.24
CA ARG A 334 61.14 -0.19 -48.36
C ARG A 334 61.68 -1.47 -49.01
N THR A 335 61.48 -1.63 -50.32
CA THR A 335 61.70 -2.92 -50.98
C THR A 335 62.36 -2.78 -52.34
N ASP A 336 63.45 -3.51 -52.56
CA ASP A 336 64.11 -3.63 -53.87
C ASP A 336 63.45 -4.71 -54.74
N SER A 337 62.64 -5.59 -54.14
CA SER A 337 61.92 -6.67 -54.83
C SER A 337 60.56 -6.21 -55.31
N ILE A 338 60.28 -6.42 -56.61
CA ILE A 338 58.96 -6.16 -57.22
C ILE A 338 57.87 -6.99 -56.53
N GLU A 339 58.17 -8.22 -56.13
CA GLU A 339 57.21 -9.11 -55.44
C GLU A 339 56.76 -8.49 -54.10
N GLU A 340 57.71 -8.00 -53.32
CA GLU A 340 57.45 -7.38 -52.02
C GLU A 340 56.75 -6.03 -52.17
N LEU A 341 57.16 -5.24 -53.17
CA LEU A 341 56.57 -3.95 -53.51
C LEU A 341 55.09 -4.09 -53.86
N MET A 342 54.74 -5.09 -54.69
CA MET A 342 53.35 -5.34 -55.06
C MET A 342 52.51 -5.83 -53.87
N CYS A 343 53.05 -6.75 -53.05
CA CYS A 343 52.37 -7.19 -51.84
C CYS A 343 52.12 -6.02 -50.88
N PHE A 344 53.11 -5.13 -50.73
CA PHE A 344 53.00 -3.91 -49.92
C PHE A 344 51.90 -3.00 -50.45
N TYR A 345 51.89 -2.67 -51.75
CA TYR A 345 50.87 -1.82 -52.35
C TYR A 345 49.47 -2.39 -52.19
N VAL A 346 49.26 -3.67 -52.52
CA VAL A 346 47.93 -4.27 -52.37
C VAL A 346 47.49 -4.24 -50.91
N LYS A 347 48.37 -4.56 -49.96
CA LYS A 347 48.04 -4.56 -48.53
C LYS A 347 47.72 -3.16 -47.99
N GLU A 348 48.60 -2.19 -48.21
CA GLU A 348 48.44 -0.84 -47.67
C GLU A 348 47.30 -0.08 -48.34
N ILE A 349 47.07 -0.27 -49.64
CA ILE A 349 45.92 0.34 -50.34
C ILE A 349 44.60 -0.27 -49.86
N THR A 350 44.52 -1.60 -49.74
CA THR A 350 43.36 -2.29 -49.15
C THR A 350 43.03 -1.70 -47.78
N TRP A 351 44.07 -1.51 -46.97
CA TRP A 351 43.94 -1.00 -45.61
C TRP A 351 43.50 0.47 -45.59
N ARG A 352 44.11 1.33 -46.41
CA ARG A 352 43.73 2.75 -46.53
C ARG A 352 42.26 2.90 -46.93
N VAL A 353 41.78 2.09 -47.87
CA VAL A 353 40.36 2.07 -48.27
C VAL A 353 39.46 1.66 -47.11
N ALA A 354 39.83 0.59 -46.39
CA ALA A 354 39.06 0.13 -45.23
C ALA A 354 38.96 1.22 -44.14
N ASN A 355 40.06 1.90 -43.83
CA ASN A 355 40.06 3.00 -42.86
C ASN A 355 39.20 4.17 -43.30
N ILE A 356 39.30 4.59 -44.57
CA ILE A 356 38.49 5.69 -45.10
C ILE A 356 37.01 5.35 -44.96
N ASN A 357 36.61 4.12 -45.25
CA ASN A 357 35.23 3.69 -45.07
C ASN A 357 34.81 3.67 -43.59
N GLU A 358 35.64 3.16 -42.68
CA GLU A 358 35.36 3.22 -41.24
C GLU A 358 35.15 4.67 -40.77
N ARG A 359 35.99 5.61 -41.23
CA ARG A 359 35.83 7.04 -40.97
C ARG A 359 34.53 7.59 -41.54
N ILE A 360 34.17 7.22 -42.77
CA ILE A 360 32.90 7.65 -43.38
C ILE A 360 31.70 7.15 -42.55
N ILE A 361 31.72 5.90 -42.09
CA ILE A 361 30.66 5.31 -41.25
C ILE A 361 30.59 6.03 -39.89
N GLU A 362 31.72 6.22 -39.23
CA GLU A 362 31.79 6.96 -37.96
C GLU A 362 31.26 8.38 -38.16
N PHE A 363 31.65 9.03 -39.25
CA PHE A 363 31.19 10.36 -39.62
C PHE A 363 29.68 10.41 -39.88
N GLN A 364 29.11 9.43 -40.58
CA GLN A 364 27.67 9.34 -40.78
C GLN A 364 26.91 9.19 -39.45
N LYS A 365 27.44 8.40 -38.51
CA LYS A 365 26.88 8.28 -37.17
C LYS A 365 26.93 9.62 -36.41
N LEU A 366 28.05 10.33 -36.52
CA LEU A 366 28.18 11.68 -35.94
C LEU A 366 27.21 12.67 -36.57
N LYS A 367 27.01 12.62 -37.89
CA LYS A 367 26.04 13.48 -38.60
C LYS A 367 24.58 13.21 -38.20
N LEU A 368 24.24 11.98 -37.83
CA LEU A 368 22.91 11.67 -37.27
C LEU A 368 22.74 12.20 -35.84
N ARG A 369 23.84 12.30 -35.09
CA ARG A 369 23.85 12.71 -33.68
C ARG A 369 24.00 14.22 -33.50
N TYR A 370 24.68 14.90 -34.42
CA TYR A 370 25.00 16.32 -34.37
C TYR A 370 24.61 17.02 -35.67
N ASP A 371 24.16 18.29 -35.61
CA ASP A 371 23.80 19.09 -36.79
C ASP A 371 25.06 19.58 -37.54
N ILE A 372 25.72 18.66 -38.25
CA ILE A 372 26.97 18.95 -38.97
C ILE A 372 26.68 19.72 -40.26
N LYS A 373 27.08 21.00 -40.29
CA LYS A 373 26.75 21.95 -41.38
C LYS A 373 27.73 21.99 -42.54
N TYR A 374 28.99 21.61 -42.33
CA TYR A 374 30.00 21.69 -43.39
C TYR A 374 30.95 20.50 -43.34
N THR A 375 31.11 19.86 -44.48
CA THR A 375 32.10 18.79 -44.69
C THR A 375 32.75 19.04 -46.02
N ASP A 376 33.97 19.54 -46.02
CA ASP A 376 34.80 19.55 -47.21
C ASP A 376 35.79 18.40 -47.10
N ILE A 377 35.40 17.24 -47.60
CA ILE A 377 36.34 16.14 -47.85
C ILE A 377 37.07 16.47 -49.16
N LYS A 378 37.76 17.61 -49.20
CA LYS A 378 38.51 18.04 -50.36
C LYS A 378 39.88 17.39 -50.32
N GLY A 379 40.03 16.31 -51.08
CA GLY A 379 41.33 15.74 -51.47
C GLY A 379 42.18 15.26 -50.30
N CYS A 380 42.23 13.94 -50.11
CA CYS A 380 42.93 13.22 -49.07
C CYS A 380 44.46 13.47 -49.00
N GLN A 381 44.92 14.69 -48.69
CA GLN A 381 46.32 14.95 -48.29
C GLN A 381 46.53 14.72 -46.78
N GLY A 382 45.81 13.74 -46.24
CA GLY A 382 46.05 13.21 -44.89
C GLY A 382 45.08 13.72 -43.83
N ASN A 383 44.67 14.98 -43.87
CA ASN A 383 43.97 15.59 -42.75
C ASN A 383 42.49 15.83 -43.04
N LEU A 384 41.61 15.09 -42.36
CA LEU A 384 40.17 15.37 -42.40
C LEU A 384 39.86 16.45 -41.37
N GLU A 385 39.42 17.62 -41.81
CA GLU A 385 38.87 18.66 -40.92
C GLU A 385 37.37 18.46 -40.70
N ILE A 386 36.97 18.09 -39.49
CA ILE A 386 35.55 17.96 -39.11
C ILE A 386 35.14 19.21 -38.33
N ILE A 387 34.18 19.96 -38.86
CA ILE A 387 33.56 21.11 -38.19
C ILE A 387 32.22 20.68 -37.58
N LEU A 388 32.19 20.44 -36.27
CA LEU A 388 30.97 20.10 -35.52
C LEU A 388 30.37 21.37 -34.93
N ASN A 389 29.10 21.65 -35.24
CA ASN A 389 28.33 22.70 -34.57
C ASN A 389 27.34 22.01 -33.62
N ASP A 390 27.67 22.01 -32.34
CA ASP A 390 26.79 21.44 -31.33
C ASP A 390 25.62 22.40 -30.99
N ILE A 391 24.56 21.88 -30.37
CA ILE A 391 23.39 22.63 -29.87
C ILE A 391 23.82 23.81 -28.98
N SER A 392 24.98 23.69 -28.35
CA SER A 392 25.66 24.71 -27.54
C SER A 392 26.33 25.85 -28.33
N GLN A 393 26.25 25.88 -29.67
CA GLN A 393 26.97 26.82 -30.56
C GLN A 393 28.51 26.73 -30.46
N THR A 394 29.02 25.58 -30.02
CA THR A 394 30.46 25.30 -30.02
C THR A 394 30.85 24.71 -31.37
N ILE A 395 31.82 25.32 -32.04
CA ILE A 395 32.43 24.83 -33.27
C ILE A 395 33.71 24.09 -32.93
N LEU A 396 33.73 22.77 -33.08
CA LEU A 396 34.94 21.95 -32.92
C LEU A 396 35.50 21.61 -34.29
N VAL A 397 36.80 21.82 -34.50
CA VAL A 397 37.56 21.48 -35.71
C VAL A 397 38.58 20.41 -35.35
N PHE A 398 38.32 19.17 -35.78
CA PHE A 398 39.25 18.05 -35.61
C PHE A 398 40.02 17.82 -36.90
N GLN A 399 41.32 17.63 -36.81
CA GLN A 399 42.20 17.18 -37.89
C GLN A 399 42.52 15.71 -37.65
N ILE A 400 42.10 14.84 -38.56
CA ILE A 400 42.32 13.39 -38.43
C ILE A 400 43.42 12.97 -39.39
N ASP A 401 44.51 12.45 -38.84
CA ASP A 401 45.67 11.89 -39.55
C ASP A 401 45.27 10.69 -40.42
N PRO A 402 45.90 10.42 -41.59
CA PRO A 402 45.56 9.30 -42.47
C PRO A 402 45.77 7.89 -41.87
N GLU A 403 46.43 7.76 -40.72
CA GLU A 403 46.62 6.49 -40.02
C GLU A 403 45.50 6.12 -39.03
N TYR A 404 44.62 7.06 -38.65
CA TYR A 404 43.44 6.76 -37.81
C TYR A 404 42.57 5.63 -38.42
N PRO A 405 42.14 4.62 -37.63
CA PRO A 405 42.21 4.53 -36.17
C PRO A 405 43.39 3.71 -35.60
N ARG A 406 44.42 3.40 -36.38
CA ARG A 406 45.43 2.38 -36.00
C ARG A 406 46.47 2.87 -35.00
N THR A 407 46.85 4.13 -35.08
CA THR A 407 47.87 4.73 -34.20
C THR A 407 47.17 5.62 -33.17
N PRO A 408 47.45 5.45 -31.86
CA PRO A 408 46.96 6.37 -30.84
C PRO A 408 47.47 7.78 -31.16
N GLY A 409 46.61 8.80 -31.02
CA GLY A 409 46.99 10.20 -31.30
C GLY A 409 46.81 10.64 -32.75
N CYS A 410 46.19 9.83 -33.61
CA CYS A 410 45.93 10.17 -35.02
C CYS A 410 44.76 11.14 -35.26
N PHE A 411 44.36 11.88 -34.24
CA PHE A 411 43.49 13.04 -34.43
C PHE A 411 43.90 14.12 -33.45
N GLU A 412 43.93 15.36 -33.94
CA GLU A 412 44.24 16.55 -33.17
C GLU A 412 43.03 17.48 -33.21
N LEU A 413 42.61 17.97 -32.05
CA LEU A 413 41.66 19.08 -32.00
C LEU A 413 42.40 20.35 -32.38
N VAL A 414 42.26 20.79 -33.62
CA VAL A 414 42.97 21.98 -34.13
C VAL A 414 42.40 23.24 -33.50
N HIS A 415 41.08 23.35 -33.49
CA HIS A 415 40.37 24.53 -32.99
C HIS A 415 39.08 24.15 -32.28
N ALA A 416 38.80 24.83 -31.17
CA ALA A 416 37.49 24.83 -30.53
C ALA A 416 37.06 26.28 -30.33
N TYR A 417 35.87 26.62 -30.82
CA TYR A 417 35.29 27.94 -30.70
C TYR A 417 33.96 27.83 -29.95
N SER A 418 33.83 28.48 -28.80
CA SER A 418 32.56 28.56 -28.08
C SER A 418 31.95 29.95 -28.26
N SER A 419 30.68 30.00 -28.67
CA SER A 419 29.92 31.25 -28.70
C SER A 419 29.34 31.54 -27.31
N ASP A 420 30.21 31.90 -26.36
CA ASP A 420 29.72 32.42 -25.09
C ASP A 420 29.20 33.85 -25.31
N LYS A 421 27.89 34.06 -25.06
CA LYS A 421 27.18 35.32 -25.39
C LYS A 421 27.77 36.55 -24.69
N ASN A 422 28.62 36.37 -23.69
CA ASN A 422 29.17 37.43 -22.86
C ASN A 422 30.67 37.69 -23.04
N ASN A 423 31.40 36.94 -23.88
CA ASN A 423 32.82 37.18 -24.10
C ASN A 423 33.23 36.89 -25.54
N LYS A 424 33.61 37.94 -26.29
CA LYS A 424 34.02 37.85 -27.72
C LYS A 424 35.42 37.24 -27.95
N ASN A 425 36.02 36.62 -26.93
CA ASN A 425 37.36 36.05 -27.05
C ASN A 425 37.26 34.53 -27.17
N LEU A 426 37.68 34.03 -28.34
CA LEU A 426 37.86 32.61 -28.61
C LEU A 426 38.97 32.08 -27.70
N VAL A 427 38.63 31.20 -26.76
CA VAL A 427 39.62 30.54 -25.89
C VAL A 427 40.10 29.28 -26.59
N LYS A 428 41.39 29.22 -26.94
CA LYS A 428 42.03 28.00 -27.44
C LYS A 428 42.11 27.00 -26.28
N LEU A 429 41.35 25.93 -26.34
CA LEU A 429 41.50 24.78 -25.44
C LEU A 429 42.76 24.03 -25.87
N GLU A 430 43.83 24.05 -25.06
CA GLU A 430 45.03 23.26 -25.34
C GLU A 430 44.82 21.79 -24.91
N ASN A 431 45.42 20.89 -25.69
CA ASN A 431 45.17 19.45 -25.73
C ASN A 431 45.26 18.74 -24.37
N TYR A 432 44.18 18.08 -23.94
CA TYR A 432 44.14 17.17 -22.78
C TYR A 432 43.82 15.73 -23.21
N LEU A 433 44.66 15.16 -24.07
CA LEU A 433 44.64 13.72 -24.33
C LEU A 433 46.01 13.14 -24.02
N ASN A 434 46.06 12.25 -23.03
CA ASN A 434 47.28 11.53 -22.66
C ASN A 434 47.75 10.65 -23.83
N GLU A 435 49.03 10.76 -24.18
CA GLU A 435 49.69 9.93 -25.19
C GLU A 435 49.43 8.43 -24.90
N GLY A 436 48.77 7.73 -25.83
CA GLY A 436 48.63 6.27 -25.78
C GLY A 436 47.20 5.70 -25.77
N THR A 437 46.16 6.53 -25.63
CA THR A 437 44.76 6.03 -25.66
C THR A 437 44.15 6.15 -27.06
N VAL A 438 43.75 5.03 -27.67
CA VAL A 438 42.97 5.04 -28.92
C VAL A 438 41.52 5.35 -28.56
N LEU A 439 41.15 6.63 -28.57
CA LEU A 439 39.77 7.06 -28.40
C LEU A 439 39.08 7.12 -29.76
N THR A 440 37.81 6.75 -29.82
CA THR A 440 37.00 7.04 -31.01
C THR A 440 36.71 8.54 -31.09
N ILE A 441 36.40 9.07 -32.27
CA ILE A 441 36.00 10.48 -32.42
C ILE A 441 34.76 10.74 -31.54
N THR A 442 33.89 9.75 -31.39
CA THR A 442 32.71 9.83 -30.52
C THR A 442 33.07 10.00 -29.04
N ASP A 443 34.08 9.27 -28.56
CA ASP A 443 34.56 9.40 -27.17
C ASP A 443 35.23 10.74 -26.95
N ALA A 444 36.05 11.20 -27.91
CA ALA A 444 36.68 12.51 -27.85
C ALA A 444 35.65 13.63 -27.80
N ILE A 445 34.64 13.61 -28.67
CA ILE A 445 33.55 14.61 -28.65
C ILE A 445 32.81 14.57 -27.32
N THR A 446 32.56 13.38 -26.75
CA THR A 446 31.90 13.26 -25.45
C THR A 446 32.73 13.92 -24.35
N ILE A 447 34.03 13.67 -24.31
CA ILE A 447 34.96 14.27 -23.34
C ILE A 447 35.01 15.79 -23.46
N TYR A 448 34.99 16.34 -24.68
CA TYR A 448 35.05 17.79 -24.90
C TYR A 448 33.69 18.50 -24.74
N THR A 449 32.58 17.76 -24.72
CA THR A 449 31.22 18.34 -24.54
C THR A 449 30.70 18.22 -23.12
N THR A 450 31.24 17.30 -22.31
CA THR A 450 31.06 17.24 -20.85
C THR A 450 32.02 18.16 -20.12
#